data_AF-A0A285QGP5-F1
#
_entry.id   AF-A0A285QGP5-F1
#
_cell.length_a   1.000
_cell.length_b   1.000
_cell.length_c   1.000
_cell.angle_alpha   90.00
_cell.angle_beta   90.00
_cell.angle_gamma   90.00
#
_symmetry.space_group_name_H-M   'P 1'
#
loop_
_entity.id
_entity.type
_entity.pdbx_description
1 polymer ?
#
loop_
_entity_poly.entity_id
_entity_poly.type
_entity_poly.pdbx_seq_one_letter_code
_entity_poly.pdbx_strand_id
1 'polypeptide(L)'
;MPADKTSKPSSALIPSKPVERQFGGELVRVEAVFRNPEIRHPSGGAWALEADKIAWTDPMSGYACIILRDAKGMHLRGFVAVPPGHPFYGRQVGTLVGYEIGVHGGLDYSSECQHRQPEYRSVCHVRIKQRQPRQIHANAAAKAHDDAWWLGFSCNHPGDAWPNISGRLVTNEPLAGLNEATYKDERYVYGECVRLALQLKAVELGSHPSDADPGPTARAYDPNDYGER
;
A
#
# COMPACT_ATOMS: atom_id res chain seq x y z
N MET A 1 36.92 24.79 0.22
CA MET A 1 36.35 23.54 0.79
C MET A 1 34.97 23.88 1.35
N PRO A 2 33.85 23.58 0.68
CA PRO A 2 32.54 23.84 1.27
C PRO A 2 32.19 22.72 2.25
N ALA A 3 31.68 23.12 3.41
CA ALA A 3 31.33 22.26 4.53
C ALA A 3 30.17 21.32 4.18
N ASP A 4 30.37 20.04 4.51
CA ASP A 4 29.37 18.99 4.44
C ASP A 4 28.23 19.30 5.41
N LYS A 5 27.04 19.58 4.86
CA LYS A 5 25.82 19.79 5.64
C LYS A 5 25.30 18.42 6.02
N THR A 6 25.65 17.98 7.22
CA THR A 6 25.07 16.80 7.86
C THR A 6 23.53 16.91 7.87
N SER A 7 22.88 16.14 7.00
CA SER A 7 21.42 16.05 6.98
C SER A 7 20.96 15.45 8.31
N LYS A 8 20.11 16.17 9.05
CA LYS A 8 19.46 15.61 10.25
C LYS A 8 18.76 14.30 9.86
N PRO A 9 18.90 13.22 10.66
CA PRO A 9 18.19 11.98 10.39
C PRO A 9 16.70 12.28 10.46
N SER A 10 16.00 11.94 9.37
CA SER A 10 14.55 11.91 9.31
C SER A 10 14.00 11.22 10.55
N SER A 11 13.14 11.90 11.30
CA SER A 11 12.45 11.33 12.46
C SER A 11 11.42 10.31 11.97
N ALA A 12 11.90 9.13 11.58
CA ALA A 12 11.07 7.97 11.41
C ALA A 12 10.53 7.58 12.79
N LEU A 13 9.22 7.61 12.97
CA LEU A 13 8.58 6.81 14.00
C LEU A 13 8.66 5.35 13.54
N ILE A 14 9.84 4.73 13.57
CA ILE A 14 9.92 3.27 13.51
C ILE A 14 9.28 2.82 14.82
N PRO A 15 8.08 2.24 14.81
CA PRO A 15 7.46 1.87 16.06
C PRO A 15 8.35 0.79 16.69
N SER A 16 8.89 1.06 17.87
CA SER A 16 9.71 0.11 18.62
C SER A 16 8.92 -1.13 19.05
N LYS A 17 7.59 -1.08 18.86
CA LYS A 17 6.60 -2.13 19.06
C LYS A 17 5.55 -2.01 17.95
N PRO A 18 4.96 -3.13 17.47
CA PRO A 18 3.83 -3.08 16.56
C PRO A 18 2.75 -2.15 17.08
N VAL A 19 2.18 -1.36 16.18
CA VAL A 19 1.15 -0.36 16.50
C VAL A 19 -0.19 -0.91 16.05
N GLU A 20 -1.24 -0.66 16.82
CA GLU A 20 -2.59 -0.91 16.33
C GLU A 20 -3.02 0.31 15.53
N ARG A 21 -3.42 0.10 14.27
CA ARG A 21 -3.98 1.12 13.40
C ARG A 21 -5.40 0.74 13.04
N GLN A 22 -6.30 1.70 13.16
CA GLN A 22 -7.69 1.50 12.83
C GLN A 22 -7.91 1.79 11.34
N PHE A 23 -8.44 0.82 10.61
CA PHE A 23 -8.92 0.98 9.24
C PHE A 23 -10.46 0.90 9.26
N GLY A 24 -11.10 2.03 9.58
CA GLY A 24 -12.53 2.13 9.88
C GLY A 24 -12.97 1.23 11.04
N GLY A 25 -13.68 0.13 10.79
CA GLY A 25 -14.18 -0.77 11.86
C GLY A 25 -13.15 -1.76 12.41
N GLU A 26 -12.01 -1.93 11.75
CA GLU A 26 -11.05 -2.99 12.05
C GLU A 26 -9.77 -2.42 12.68
N LEU A 27 -9.30 -3.07 13.75
CA LEU A 27 -8.01 -2.78 14.38
C LEU A 27 -6.96 -3.76 13.86
N VAL A 28 -5.97 -3.23 13.13
CA VAL A 28 -4.93 -4.01 12.50
C VAL A 28 -3.60 -3.75 13.18
N ARG A 29 -2.89 -4.82 13.51
CA ARG A 29 -1.52 -4.75 14.02
C ARG A 29 -0.56 -4.47 12.86
N VAL A 30 -0.10 -3.24 12.76
CA VAL A 30 0.87 -2.81 11.75
C VAL A 30 2.30 -3.00 12.24
N GLU A 31 3.17 -3.38 11.33
CA GLU A 31 4.59 -3.67 11.58
C GLU A 31 5.45 -2.41 11.45
N ALA A 32 5.06 -1.49 10.57
CA ALA A 32 5.65 -0.16 10.50
C ALA A 32 4.69 0.89 9.96
N VAL A 33 4.96 2.13 10.37
CA VAL A 33 4.29 3.34 9.92
C VAL A 33 5.34 4.40 9.70
N PHE A 34 5.40 5.01 8.52
CA PHE A 34 6.36 6.06 8.23
C PHE A 34 5.68 7.33 7.72
N ARG A 35 6.29 8.46 8.06
CA ARG A 35 6.18 9.72 7.30
C ARG A 35 7.44 9.84 6.45
N ASN A 36 7.27 10.18 5.19
CA ASN A 36 8.38 10.44 4.28
C ASN A 36 8.78 11.91 4.42
N PRO A 37 9.98 12.22 4.92
CA PRO A 37 10.46 13.59 5.10
C PRO A 37 10.62 14.35 3.78
N GLU A 38 10.72 13.64 2.66
CA GLU A 38 10.86 14.21 1.32
C GLU A 38 9.52 14.66 0.75
N ILE A 39 8.40 14.26 1.37
CA ILE A 39 7.06 14.64 0.94
C ILE A 39 6.61 15.90 1.69
N ARG A 40 6.29 16.94 0.93
CA ARG A 40 5.65 18.13 1.47
C ARG A 40 4.14 17.94 1.49
N HIS A 41 3.62 17.64 2.67
CA HIS A 41 2.19 17.51 2.93
C HIS A 41 1.50 18.88 2.90
N PRO A 42 0.42 19.05 2.10
CA PRO A 42 -0.40 20.24 2.19
C PRO A 42 -1.14 20.33 3.53
N SER A 43 -1.40 21.56 3.99
CA SER A 43 -2.18 21.81 5.18
C SER A 43 -3.68 21.61 4.91
N GLY A 44 -4.31 20.66 5.61
CA GLY A 44 -5.75 20.35 5.50
C GLY A 44 -6.04 19.14 4.60
N GLY A 45 -7.18 18.47 4.84
CA GLY A 45 -7.59 17.23 4.15
C GLY A 45 -7.13 15.95 4.86
N ALA A 46 -7.69 14.80 4.48
CA ALA A 46 -7.41 13.50 5.10
C ALA A 46 -5.91 13.14 5.04
N TRP A 47 -5.26 13.41 3.91
CA TRP A 47 -3.83 13.16 3.67
C TRP A 47 -2.89 13.84 4.66
N ALA A 48 -3.30 14.94 5.31
CA ALA A 48 -2.47 15.65 6.27
C ALA A 48 -2.20 14.80 7.53
N LEU A 49 -3.09 13.88 7.89
CA LEU A 49 -2.99 13.01 9.07
C LEU A 49 -2.50 11.59 8.74
N GLU A 50 -2.68 11.17 7.49
CA GLU A 50 -2.24 9.87 6.99
C GLU A 50 -0.72 9.69 7.01
N ALA A 51 -0.29 8.45 7.18
CA ALA A 51 1.07 8.03 6.95
C ALA A 51 1.41 8.03 5.45
N ASP A 52 2.71 7.98 5.17
CA ASP A 52 3.25 7.83 3.82
C ASP A 52 3.62 6.38 3.52
N LYS A 53 3.82 5.57 4.56
CA LYS A 53 3.93 4.12 4.41
C LYS A 53 3.31 3.42 5.60
N ILE A 54 2.58 2.35 5.34
CA ILE A 54 2.10 1.42 6.36
C ILE A 54 2.41 0.02 5.86
N ALA A 55 3.00 -0.82 6.71
CA ALA A 55 3.29 -2.22 6.39
C ALA A 55 2.65 -3.14 7.44
N TRP A 56 2.05 -4.24 6.99
CA TRP A 56 1.48 -5.28 7.85
C TRP A 56 1.49 -6.63 7.14
N THR A 57 1.23 -7.69 7.89
CA THR A 57 0.92 -9.00 7.33
C THR A 57 -0.59 -9.20 7.37
N ASP A 58 -1.22 -9.42 6.22
CA ASP A 58 -2.64 -9.76 6.14
C ASP A 58 -2.88 -11.11 6.84
N PRO A 59 -3.72 -11.15 7.89
CA PRO A 59 -3.86 -12.35 8.72
C PRO A 59 -4.53 -13.52 7.99
N MET A 60 -5.34 -13.24 6.96
CA MET A 60 -6.11 -14.26 6.24
C MET A 60 -5.27 -14.99 5.19
N SER A 61 -4.60 -14.24 4.32
CA SER A 61 -3.69 -14.80 3.30
C SER A 61 -2.33 -15.16 3.86
N GLY A 62 -1.92 -14.48 4.94
CA GLY A 62 -0.58 -14.49 5.49
C GLY A 62 0.39 -13.61 4.71
N TYR A 63 -0.01 -12.86 3.68
CA TYR A 63 0.90 -12.08 2.83
C TYR A 63 1.25 -10.71 3.40
N ALA A 64 2.49 -10.27 3.14
CA ALA A 64 2.91 -8.92 3.49
C ALA A 64 2.24 -7.90 2.56
N CYS A 65 1.68 -6.86 3.17
CA CYS A 65 0.96 -5.79 2.50
C CYS A 65 1.58 -4.43 2.84
N ILE A 66 1.57 -3.52 1.88
CA ILE A 66 2.07 -2.15 2.02
C ILE A 66 1.06 -1.17 1.43
N ILE A 67 0.77 -0.11 2.19
CA ILE A 67 0.28 1.17 1.64
C ILE A 67 1.50 2.08 1.51
N LEU A 68 1.69 2.72 0.36
CA LEU A 68 2.77 3.67 0.13
C LEU A 68 2.27 4.89 -0.65
N ARG A 69 2.61 6.08 -0.18
CA ARG A 69 2.36 7.34 -0.89
C ARG A 69 3.42 7.56 -1.95
N ASP A 70 2.99 7.84 -3.18
CA ASP A 70 3.89 8.30 -4.22
C ASP A 70 4.44 9.69 -3.86
N ALA A 71 5.77 9.82 -3.76
CA ALA A 71 6.41 11.08 -3.39
C ALA A 71 6.25 12.19 -4.45
N LYS A 72 6.02 11.83 -5.71
CA LYS A 72 5.77 12.78 -6.81
C LYS A 72 4.27 12.94 -7.06
N GLY A 73 3.58 11.80 -7.12
CA GLY A 73 2.17 11.73 -7.48
C GLY A 73 1.20 12.01 -6.33
N MET A 74 1.66 11.99 -5.07
CA MET A 74 0.90 12.26 -3.82
C MET A 74 -0.31 11.35 -3.52
N HIS A 75 -0.75 10.55 -4.48
CA HIS A 75 -1.73 9.49 -4.30
C HIS A 75 -1.15 8.30 -3.53
N LEU A 76 -2.03 7.51 -2.94
CA LEU A 76 -1.67 6.26 -2.29
C LEU A 76 -1.63 5.11 -3.30
N ARG A 77 -0.80 4.12 -2.99
CA ARG A 77 -0.61 2.89 -3.76
C ARG A 77 -0.64 1.71 -2.80
N GLY A 78 -1.15 0.58 -3.27
CA GLY A 78 -1.24 -0.67 -2.51
C GLY A 78 -0.36 -1.76 -3.11
N PHE A 79 0.29 -2.56 -2.25
CA PHE A 79 1.18 -3.64 -2.68
C PHE A 79 1.00 -4.88 -1.82
N VAL A 80 1.07 -6.04 -2.44
CA VAL A 80 1.06 -7.36 -1.79
C VAL A 80 2.25 -8.18 -2.29
N ALA A 81 2.97 -8.79 -1.35
CA ALA A 81 4.14 -9.63 -1.64
C ALA A 81 3.76 -11.10 -1.77
N VAL A 82 4.28 -11.74 -2.81
CA VAL A 82 4.21 -13.20 -2.99
C VAL A 82 5.61 -13.83 -2.89
N PRO A 83 5.73 -15.03 -2.29
CA PRO A 83 7.01 -15.73 -2.15
C PRO A 83 7.49 -16.36 -3.48
N PRO A 84 8.77 -16.79 -3.59
CA PRO A 84 9.32 -17.49 -4.76
C PRO A 84 8.54 -18.71 -5.25
N GLY A 85 7.83 -19.40 -4.34
CA GLY A 85 7.00 -20.56 -4.69
C GLY A 85 5.63 -20.21 -5.28
N HIS A 86 5.25 -18.94 -5.32
CA HIS A 86 3.93 -18.51 -5.80
C HIS A 86 3.86 -18.53 -7.33
N PRO A 87 2.74 -18.96 -7.95
CA PRO A 87 2.62 -19.03 -9.43
C PRO A 87 2.86 -17.70 -10.17
N PHE A 88 2.61 -16.57 -9.50
CA PHE A 88 2.84 -15.23 -10.05
C PHE A 88 4.17 -14.59 -9.65
N TYR A 89 5.03 -15.31 -8.94
CA TYR A 89 6.37 -14.82 -8.64
C TYR A 89 7.15 -14.52 -9.93
N GLY A 90 7.80 -13.35 -10.00
CA GLY A 90 8.61 -12.93 -11.16
C GLY A 90 7.82 -12.58 -12.42
N ARG A 91 6.48 -12.65 -12.40
CA ARG A 91 5.64 -12.37 -13.56
C ARG A 91 5.35 -10.89 -13.68
N GLN A 92 5.54 -10.32 -14.86
CA GLN A 92 5.21 -8.92 -15.14
C GLN A 92 3.70 -8.71 -15.25
N VAL A 93 3.22 -7.51 -14.92
CA VAL A 93 1.79 -7.14 -14.94
C VAL A 93 1.07 -7.55 -16.22
N GLY A 94 1.67 -7.26 -17.39
CA GLY A 94 1.06 -7.58 -18.69
C GLY A 94 0.81 -9.07 -18.92
N THR A 95 1.50 -9.95 -18.20
CA THR A 95 1.30 -11.41 -18.27
C THR A 95 0.17 -11.92 -17.38
N LEU A 96 -0.38 -11.06 -16.52
CA LEU A 96 -1.41 -11.39 -15.54
C LEU A 96 -2.83 -10.97 -15.99
N VAL A 97 -2.96 -10.27 -17.11
CA VAL A 97 -4.24 -9.72 -17.61
C VAL A 97 -5.33 -10.78 -17.78
N GLY A 98 -4.96 -11.99 -18.21
CA GLY A 98 -5.90 -13.10 -18.42
C GLY A 98 -6.35 -13.84 -17.16
N TYR A 99 -5.87 -13.45 -15.97
CA TYR A 99 -6.23 -14.08 -14.71
C TYR A 99 -7.34 -13.33 -13.97
N GLU A 100 -7.91 -12.25 -14.52
CA GLU A 100 -9.07 -11.55 -13.95
C GLU A 100 -8.88 -11.10 -12.48
N ILE A 101 -7.67 -10.64 -12.12
CA ILE A 101 -7.41 -10.08 -10.80
C ILE A 101 -8.16 -8.75 -10.65
N GLY A 102 -9.13 -8.71 -9.74
CA GLY A 102 -9.96 -7.55 -9.44
C GLY A 102 -9.38 -6.70 -8.31
N VAL A 103 -8.78 -5.56 -8.65
CA VAL A 103 -8.37 -4.51 -7.69
C VAL A 103 -8.65 -3.14 -8.29
N HIS A 104 -8.58 -2.08 -7.50
CA HIS A 104 -8.75 -0.69 -7.94
C HIS A 104 -7.89 -0.39 -9.17
N GLY A 105 -8.56 -0.17 -10.31
CA GLY A 105 -7.92 0.12 -11.60
C GLY A 105 -7.08 -1.03 -12.20
N GLY A 106 -7.03 -2.19 -11.55
CA GLY A 106 -6.19 -3.34 -11.93
C GLY A 106 -4.75 -3.23 -11.43
N LEU A 107 -3.96 -4.29 -11.69
CA LEU A 107 -2.54 -4.28 -11.37
C LEU A 107 -1.78 -3.32 -12.30
N ASP A 108 -0.89 -2.52 -11.74
CA ASP A 108 0.00 -1.61 -12.47
C ASP A 108 1.47 -1.72 -12.04
N TYR A 109 1.73 -2.53 -11.02
CA TYR A 109 3.06 -2.74 -10.48
C TYR A 109 3.38 -4.22 -10.32
N SER A 110 4.60 -4.58 -10.70
CA SER A 110 5.14 -5.90 -10.51
C SER A 110 6.66 -5.87 -10.50
N SER A 111 7.29 -6.06 -9.34
CA SER A 111 8.75 -6.00 -9.24
C SER A 111 9.27 -6.67 -7.97
N GLU A 112 10.57 -6.96 -7.97
CA GLU A 112 11.34 -7.34 -6.77
C GLU A 112 11.39 -6.23 -5.71
N CYS A 113 11.80 -6.60 -4.49
CA CYS A 113 12.04 -5.67 -3.38
C CYS A 113 13.06 -4.59 -3.78
N GLN A 114 12.75 -3.33 -3.50
CA GLN A 114 13.66 -2.20 -3.69
C GLN A 114 14.67 -2.04 -2.53
N HIS A 115 15.47 -3.07 -2.25
CA HIS A 115 16.29 -3.18 -1.03
C HIS A 115 17.37 -2.08 -0.87
N ARG A 116 17.70 -1.37 -1.94
CA ARG A 116 18.67 -0.25 -1.96
C ARG A 116 18.05 1.11 -1.64
N GLN A 117 16.72 1.19 -1.59
CA GLN A 117 16.00 2.43 -1.31
C GLN A 117 15.65 2.53 0.20
N PRO A 118 15.61 3.74 0.77
CA PRO A 118 15.15 3.95 2.13
C PRO A 118 13.77 3.35 2.39
N GLU A 119 13.59 2.72 3.54
CA GLU A 119 12.38 1.95 3.88
C GLU A 119 11.10 2.77 3.80
N TYR A 120 11.13 4.05 4.17
CA TYR A 120 9.98 4.94 4.15
C TYR A 120 9.43 5.25 2.74
N ARG A 121 10.19 4.93 1.67
CA ARG A 121 9.78 5.17 0.27
C ARG A 121 9.86 3.93 -0.63
N SER A 122 10.31 2.81 -0.11
CA SER A 122 10.56 1.60 -0.90
C SER A 122 9.43 0.59 -0.73
N VAL A 123 9.12 -0.12 -1.81
CA VAL A 123 8.31 -1.35 -1.74
C VAL A 123 9.23 -2.47 -1.25
N CYS A 124 9.52 -2.44 0.05
CA CYS A 124 10.27 -3.45 0.77
C CYS A 124 9.66 -3.68 2.15
N HIS A 125 9.89 -4.88 2.66
CA HIS A 125 9.54 -5.29 4.01
C HIS A 125 10.25 -4.44 5.07
N VAL A 126 9.70 -4.42 6.29
CA VAL A 126 10.34 -3.79 7.44
C VAL A 126 11.55 -4.62 7.85
N ARG A 127 12.74 -4.02 7.87
CA ARG A 127 13.92 -4.70 8.44
C ARG A 127 13.77 -4.70 9.96
N ILE A 128 13.06 -5.67 10.51
CA ILE A 128 13.09 -5.86 11.96
C ILE A 128 14.51 -6.32 12.30
N LYS A 129 15.35 -5.39 12.80
CA LYS A 129 16.62 -5.74 13.43
C LYS A 129 16.32 -6.53 14.71
N GLN A 130 16.01 -7.83 14.58
CA GLN A 130 15.76 -8.67 15.74
C GLN A 130 17.08 -8.95 16.48
N ARG A 131 17.29 -8.24 17.60
CA ARG A 131 18.13 -8.71 18.70
C ARG A 131 17.30 -9.65 19.59
N GLN A 132 16.85 -10.79 19.05
CA GLN A 132 16.54 -12.08 19.74
C GLN A 132 15.49 -12.93 18.98
N PRO A 133 15.60 -14.27 19.05
CA PRO A 133 14.71 -15.18 18.34
C PRO A 133 13.45 -15.42 19.18
N ARG A 134 12.35 -14.73 18.85
CA ARG A 134 11.01 -15.23 19.19
C ARG A 134 10.20 -15.29 17.90
N GLN A 135 9.83 -16.52 17.54
CA GLN A 135 8.93 -16.87 16.45
C GLN A 135 7.61 -16.12 16.63
N ILE A 136 7.50 -14.97 15.98
CA ILE A 136 6.21 -14.44 15.55
C ILE A 136 6.03 -15.04 14.16
N HIS A 137 4.83 -15.57 13.89
CA HIS A 137 4.48 -16.31 12.67
C HIS A 137 4.61 -15.43 11.41
N ALA A 138 5.84 -15.19 10.98
CA ALA A 138 6.18 -14.65 9.68
C ALA A 138 5.98 -15.78 8.67
N ASN A 139 5.18 -15.56 7.62
CA ASN A 139 5.06 -16.51 6.53
C ASN A 139 6.44 -16.70 5.85
N ALA A 140 6.57 -17.71 4.98
CA ALA A 140 7.83 -17.95 4.27
C ALA A 140 8.31 -16.73 3.45
N ALA A 141 7.38 -15.91 2.94
CA ALA A 141 7.69 -14.66 2.22
C ALA A 141 8.35 -13.60 3.12
N ALA A 142 7.96 -13.54 4.39
CA ALA A 142 8.58 -12.70 5.40
C ALA A 142 9.83 -13.32 6.02
N LYS A 143 10.13 -14.62 5.81
CA LYS A 143 11.37 -15.27 6.28
C LYS A 143 12.54 -15.12 5.30
N ALA A 144 12.27 -15.04 4.00
CA ALA A 144 13.26 -14.84 2.95
C ALA A 144 13.16 -13.40 2.43
N HIS A 145 13.57 -12.47 3.30
CA HIS A 145 13.34 -11.04 3.19
C HIS A 145 13.81 -10.41 1.84
N ASP A 146 14.80 -10.98 1.16
CA ASP A 146 15.34 -10.39 -0.09
C ASP A 146 14.67 -10.90 -1.39
N ASP A 147 13.83 -11.94 -1.31
CA ASP A 147 13.31 -12.64 -2.49
C ASP A 147 11.78 -12.51 -2.67
N ALA A 148 11.17 -11.43 -2.18
CA ALA A 148 9.74 -11.19 -2.37
C ALA A 148 9.46 -10.51 -3.72
N TRP A 149 8.40 -10.95 -4.40
CA TRP A 149 7.87 -10.29 -5.59
C TRP A 149 6.60 -9.52 -5.23
N TRP A 150 6.58 -8.23 -5.51
CA TRP A 150 5.50 -7.32 -5.13
C TRP A 150 4.60 -7.03 -6.31
N LEU A 151 3.30 -7.24 -6.12
CA LEU A 151 2.24 -6.88 -7.04
C LEU A 151 1.46 -5.72 -6.45
N GLY A 152 1.05 -4.74 -7.26
CA GLY A 152 0.37 -3.55 -6.74
C GLY A 152 -0.46 -2.78 -7.75
N PHE A 153 -1.14 -1.78 -7.21
CA PHE A 153 -2.05 -0.86 -7.89
C PHE A 153 -1.85 0.57 -7.37
N SER A 154 -2.29 1.57 -8.14
CA SER A 154 -2.17 2.99 -7.77
C SER A 154 -3.53 3.65 -7.67
N CYS A 155 -3.67 4.68 -6.83
CA CYS A 155 -4.92 5.46 -6.73
C CYS A 155 -4.85 6.76 -7.53
N ASN A 156 -4.49 6.64 -8.81
CA ASN A 156 -4.44 7.75 -9.77
C ASN A 156 -5.12 7.36 -11.09
N HIS A 157 -6.22 6.62 -11.03
CA HIS A 157 -7.03 6.22 -12.19
C HIS A 157 -8.08 7.29 -12.54
N PRO A 158 -8.76 7.19 -13.69
CA PRO A 158 -9.89 8.06 -14.01
C PRO A 158 -10.95 8.05 -12.90
N GLY A 159 -11.37 9.22 -12.43
CA GLY A 159 -12.28 9.37 -11.29
C GLY A 159 -11.63 9.38 -9.90
N ASP A 160 -10.31 9.21 -9.81
CA ASP A 160 -9.58 9.42 -8.56
C ASP A 160 -9.22 10.90 -8.36
N ALA A 161 -9.28 11.33 -7.11
CA ALA A 161 -8.75 12.60 -6.65
C ALA A 161 -7.52 12.36 -5.75
N TRP A 162 -6.55 13.28 -5.75
CA TRP A 162 -5.43 13.27 -4.81
C TRP A 162 -4.84 14.69 -4.65
N PRO A 163 -4.19 15.01 -3.52
CA PRO A 163 -3.66 16.36 -3.30
C PRO A 163 -2.47 16.67 -4.22
N ASN A 164 -2.39 17.89 -4.75
CA ASN A 164 -1.12 18.42 -5.26
C ASN A 164 -0.35 19.20 -4.19
N ILE A 165 0.84 19.68 -4.55
CA ILE A 165 1.74 20.46 -3.68
C ILE A 165 1.06 21.71 -3.09
N SER A 166 0.03 22.27 -3.74
CA SER A 166 -0.74 23.41 -3.26
C SER A 166 -1.92 23.05 -2.34
N GLY A 167 -2.16 21.75 -2.09
CA GLY A 167 -3.28 21.26 -1.29
C GLY A 167 -4.63 21.25 -2.01
N ARG A 168 -4.64 21.55 -3.31
CA ARG A 168 -5.82 21.38 -4.15
C ARG A 168 -5.88 19.94 -4.64
N LEU A 169 -7.09 19.39 -4.72
CA LEU A 169 -7.29 18.10 -5.37
C LEU A 169 -6.97 18.23 -6.85
N VAL A 170 -6.16 17.29 -7.34
CA VAL A 170 -6.03 16.96 -8.75
C VAL A 170 -6.95 15.79 -9.00
N THR A 171 -7.63 15.83 -10.13
CA THR A 171 -8.52 14.78 -10.58
C THR A 171 -8.04 14.32 -11.95
N ASN A 172 -8.07 13.02 -12.21
CA ASN A 172 -8.14 12.59 -13.60
C ASN A 172 -9.57 12.81 -14.10
N GLU A 173 -9.70 13.46 -15.26
CA GLU A 173 -10.99 13.79 -15.88
C GLU A 173 -11.98 12.61 -15.74
N PRO A 174 -13.13 12.81 -15.08
CA PRO A 174 -14.12 11.75 -15.02
C PRO A 174 -14.60 11.44 -16.43
N LEU A 175 -14.83 10.17 -16.74
CA LEU A 175 -15.61 9.81 -17.93
C LEU A 175 -16.97 10.52 -17.83
N ALA A 176 -17.41 11.14 -18.92
CA ALA A 176 -18.66 11.91 -18.95
C ALA A 176 -19.82 11.07 -18.38
N GLY A 177 -20.39 11.52 -17.25
CA GLY A 177 -21.49 10.85 -16.55
C GLY A 177 -21.12 10.08 -15.27
N LEU A 178 -19.86 10.07 -14.83
CA LEU A 178 -19.47 9.55 -13.51
C LEU A 178 -19.53 10.63 -12.42
N ASN A 179 -19.86 10.21 -11.20
CA ASN A 179 -19.89 11.03 -9.97
C ASN A 179 -18.56 11.76 -9.74
N GLU A 180 -18.59 12.78 -8.88
CA GLU A 180 -17.44 13.59 -8.44
C GLU A 180 -16.21 12.71 -8.12
N ALA A 181 -15.02 13.19 -8.48
CA ALA A 181 -13.78 12.47 -8.24
C ALA A 181 -13.55 12.23 -6.74
N THR A 182 -13.17 11.01 -6.35
CA THR A 182 -13.07 10.62 -4.93
C THR A 182 -11.64 10.33 -4.52
N TYR A 183 -11.27 10.71 -3.29
CA TYR A 183 -9.96 10.40 -2.74
C TYR A 183 -9.94 8.98 -2.19
N LYS A 184 -8.90 8.21 -2.54
CA LYS A 184 -8.69 6.87 -2.00
C LYS A 184 -7.78 6.98 -0.78
N ASP A 185 -8.40 7.01 0.39
CA ASP A 185 -7.73 7.11 1.68
C ASP A 185 -7.05 5.79 2.10
N GLU A 186 -6.35 5.82 3.23
CA GLU A 186 -5.70 4.62 3.77
C GLU A 186 -6.66 3.44 3.99
N ARG A 187 -7.93 3.69 4.36
CA ARG A 187 -8.93 2.65 4.58
C ARG A 187 -9.29 1.96 3.27
N TYR A 188 -9.49 2.74 2.21
CA TYR A 188 -9.76 2.21 0.89
C TYR A 188 -8.60 1.33 0.40
N VAL A 189 -7.37 1.84 0.48
CA VAL A 189 -6.19 1.10 -0.01
C VAL A 189 -5.92 -0.14 0.83
N TYR A 190 -6.17 -0.10 2.14
CA TYR A 190 -6.14 -1.29 3.00
C TYR A 190 -7.10 -2.36 2.49
N GLY A 191 -8.37 -2.02 2.23
CA GLY A 191 -9.38 -2.96 1.73
C GLY A 191 -8.97 -3.58 0.40
N GLU A 192 -8.47 -2.78 -0.53
CA GLU A 192 -8.00 -3.27 -1.83
C GLU A 192 -6.73 -4.14 -1.71
N CYS A 193 -5.84 -3.87 -0.75
CA CYS A 193 -4.72 -4.78 -0.43
C CYS A 193 -5.21 -6.12 0.11
N VAL A 194 -6.18 -6.14 1.03
CA VAL A 194 -6.77 -7.40 1.55
C VAL A 194 -7.45 -8.17 0.44
N ARG A 195 -8.23 -7.48 -0.41
CA ARG A 195 -8.88 -8.05 -1.59
C ARG A 195 -7.88 -8.67 -2.56
N LEU A 196 -6.76 -7.99 -2.83
CA LEU A 196 -5.67 -8.52 -3.65
C LEU A 196 -5.03 -9.75 -3.01
N ALA A 197 -4.76 -9.70 -1.70
CA ALA A 197 -4.09 -10.77 -0.98
C ALA A 197 -4.92 -12.07 -0.97
N LEU A 198 -6.25 -11.99 -0.83
CA LEU A 198 -7.16 -13.14 -0.94
C LEU A 198 -7.10 -13.79 -2.33
N GLN A 199 -7.13 -13.00 -3.38
CA GLN A 199 -7.06 -13.48 -4.76
C GLN A 199 -5.71 -14.14 -5.08
N LEU A 200 -4.61 -13.54 -4.62
CA LEU A 200 -3.29 -14.15 -4.74
C LEU A 200 -3.21 -15.46 -3.95
N LYS A 201 -3.82 -15.51 -2.75
CA LYS A 201 -3.85 -16.74 -1.96
C LYS A 201 -4.64 -17.84 -2.66
N ALA A 202 -5.73 -17.52 -3.34
CA ALA A 202 -6.48 -18.48 -4.15
C ALA A 202 -5.60 -19.09 -5.26
N VAL A 203 -4.80 -18.26 -5.92
CA VAL A 203 -3.84 -18.71 -6.95
C VAL A 203 -2.77 -19.63 -6.35
N GLU A 204 -2.21 -19.30 -5.19
CA GLU A 204 -1.28 -20.18 -4.46
C GLU A 204 -1.89 -21.56 -4.20
N LEU A 205 -3.20 -21.59 -3.90
CA LEU A 205 -3.96 -22.81 -3.61
C LEU A 205 -4.51 -23.49 -4.88
N GLY A 206 -4.18 -23.00 -6.07
CA GLY A 206 -4.58 -23.60 -7.35
C GLY A 206 -6.01 -23.28 -7.80
N SER A 207 -6.65 -22.27 -7.21
CA SER A 207 -7.98 -21.77 -7.60
C SER A 207 -7.88 -20.52 -8.48
N HIS A 208 -8.96 -20.19 -9.19
CA HIS A 208 -9.01 -18.94 -9.95
C HIS A 208 -9.16 -17.75 -8.99
N PRO A 209 -8.45 -16.62 -9.19
CA PRO A 209 -8.51 -15.49 -8.25
C PRO A 209 -9.92 -14.89 -8.15
N SER A 210 -10.68 -14.83 -9.24
CA SER A 210 -12.06 -14.30 -9.23
C SER A 210 -12.98 -15.03 -8.24
N ASP A 211 -12.72 -16.30 -7.97
CA ASP A 211 -13.52 -17.11 -7.04
C ASP A 211 -13.36 -16.65 -5.59
N ALA A 212 -12.24 -15.98 -5.28
CA ALA A 212 -11.91 -15.43 -3.97
C ALA A 212 -12.06 -13.91 -3.92
N ASP A 213 -12.55 -13.27 -4.99
CA ASP A 213 -12.77 -11.82 -5.01
C ASP A 213 -14.08 -11.46 -4.29
N PRO A 214 -14.04 -10.80 -3.11
CA PRO A 214 -15.24 -10.33 -2.41
C PRO A 214 -15.94 -9.16 -3.12
N GLY A 215 -15.38 -8.67 -4.23
CA GLY A 215 -15.83 -7.47 -4.92
C GLY A 215 -15.13 -6.20 -4.41
N PRO A 216 -15.37 -5.06 -5.08
CA PRO A 216 -14.67 -3.81 -4.78
C PRO A 216 -14.98 -3.30 -3.37
N THR A 217 -13.96 -2.72 -2.74
CA THR A 217 -14.09 -2.09 -1.42
C THR A 217 -15.13 -0.98 -1.49
N ALA A 218 -16.24 -1.17 -0.77
CA ALA A 218 -17.36 -0.25 -0.78
C ALA A 218 -17.01 1.04 0.00
N ARG A 219 -16.76 2.10 -0.77
CA ARG A 219 -16.58 3.53 -0.43
C ARG A 219 -15.14 4.03 -0.34
N ALA A 220 -14.79 4.87 -1.32
CA ALA A 220 -13.74 5.86 -1.23
C ALA A 220 -14.19 7.04 -0.34
N TYR A 221 -13.23 7.80 0.21
CA TYR A 221 -13.52 9.02 0.96
C TYR A 221 -14.07 10.09 0.01
N ASP A 222 -15.27 10.59 0.31
CA ASP A 222 -15.83 11.77 -0.34
C ASP A 222 -15.37 13.02 0.45
N PRO A 223 -14.52 13.89 -0.14
CA PRO A 223 -14.07 15.11 0.53
C PRO A 223 -15.18 16.13 0.78
N ASN A 224 -16.37 15.94 0.18
CA ASN A 224 -17.55 16.80 0.33
C ASN A 224 -18.57 16.23 1.32
N ASP A 225 -18.38 14.99 1.81
CA ASP A 225 -19.22 14.39 2.84
C ASP A 225 -18.82 14.95 4.23
N TYR A 226 -19.31 16.16 4.51
CA TYR A 226 -19.36 16.71 5.87
C TYR A 226 -20.42 15.93 6.65
N GLY A 227 -20.09 14.70 7.07
CA GLY A 227 -21.02 13.86 7.85
C GLY A 227 -21.73 14.68 8.93
N GLU A 228 -23.04 14.49 9.05
CA GLU A 228 -23.87 15.11 10.08
C GLU A 228 -23.17 14.97 11.44
N ARG A 229 -22.98 16.11 12.11
CA ARG A 229 -22.32 16.24 13.41
C ARG A 229 -23.08 15.53 14.52
#